data_AF-A0A395GMB6-F1
#
_entry.id   AF-A0A395GMB6-F1
#
_cell.length_a   1.000
_cell.length_b   1.000
_cell.length_c   1.000
_cell.angle_alpha   90.00
_cell.angle_beta   90.00
_cell.angle_gamma   90.00
#
_symmetry.space_group_name_H-M   'P 1'
#
loop_
_entity.id
_entity.type
_entity.pdbx_description
1 polymer ?
#
loop_
_entity_poly.entity_id
_entity_poly.type
_entity_poly.pdbx_seq_one_letter_code
_entity_poly.pdbx_strand_id
1 'polypeptide(L)'
;MVCNSAIKGFAQSPDATTRPTGSVIGLILIASDFTLTGLAFMDPFFGHPPPFWRVNSTTGYAELVTPPRELFYLDLPAEEAEYWVSQLTTQSLKALFEGGEHTYAGWQDVPVWYIGTVEDRGLPVLAQRMQVGMAREMGGRVEHRELQTSHSPFLSQPEATVKIMLEAIEAFTEQAAGSTSAMVGRGDIAVPRTMLWQPLTWFRFGLPMAFGRVIGRGILLFGWGRRLWRSTFG
;
A
#
# COMPACT_ATOMS: atom_id res chain seq x y z
N MET A 1 0.23 -4.75 8.97
CA MET A 1 -0.56 -5.60 8.02
C MET A 1 -2.01 -5.88 8.44
N VAL A 2 -2.46 -5.43 9.62
CA VAL A 2 -3.78 -5.78 10.15
C VAL A 2 -4.93 -5.18 9.31
N CYS A 3 -4.81 -3.94 8.81
CA CYS A 3 -5.90 -3.28 8.07
C CYS A 3 -6.33 -3.99 6.77
N ASN A 4 -5.39 -4.38 5.90
CA ASN A 4 -5.74 -5.12 4.67
C ASN A 4 -6.43 -6.46 4.97
N SER A 5 -6.10 -7.07 6.11
CA SER A 5 -6.65 -8.38 6.50
C SER A 5 -8.04 -8.25 7.15
N ALA A 6 -8.32 -7.11 7.78
CA ALA A 6 -9.56 -6.86 8.52
C ALA A 6 -10.82 -6.88 7.63
N ILE A 7 -10.67 -6.68 6.32
CA ILE A 7 -11.81 -6.65 5.39
C ILE A 7 -12.25 -8.05 4.92
N LYS A 8 -11.59 -9.12 5.38
CA LYS A 8 -11.91 -10.49 4.97
C LYS A 8 -13.39 -10.80 5.24
N GLY A 9 -14.14 -11.11 4.18
CA GLY A 9 -15.57 -11.40 4.26
C GLY A 9 -16.49 -10.18 4.29
N PHE A 10 -15.96 -8.96 4.13
CA PHE A 10 -16.74 -7.72 4.09
C PHE A 10 -16.84 -7.08 2.70
N ALA A 11 -16.16 -7.62 1.69
CA ALA A 11 -16.33 -7.19 0.31
C ALA A 11 -17.75 -7.54 -0.20
N GLN A 12 -18.32 -6.69 -1.04
CA GLN A 12 -19.62 -6.97 -1.66
C GLN A 12 -19.53 -8.18 -2.59
N SER A 13 -20.32 -9.22 -2.31
CA SER A 13 -20.48 -10.35 -3.22
C SER A 13 -21.79 -10.18 -4.01
N PRO A 14 -21.75 -10.23 -5.36
CA PRO A 14 -22.96 -10.22 -6.18
C PRO A 14 -23.90 -11.39 -5.88
N ASP A 15 -23.34 -12.50 -5.39
CA ASP A 15 -24.03 -13.77 -5.16
C ASP A 15 -24.45 -13.97 -3.69
N ALA A 16 -24.28 -12.96 -2.82
CA ALA A 16 -24.67 -13.08 -1.42
C ALA A 16 -26.20 -13.16 -1.28
N THR A 17 -26.68 -14.31 -0.79
CA THR A 17 -28.10 -14.58 -0.52
C THR A 17 -28.66 -13.74 0.64
N THR A 18 -27.77 -13.23 1.50
CA THR A 18 -28.08 -12.28 2.57
C THR A 18 -27.23 -11.02 2.37
N ARG A 19 -27.87 -9.85 2.25
CA ARG A 19 -27.14 -8.58 2.26
C ARG A 19 -26.65 -8.31 3.68
N PRO A 20 -25.33 -8.25 3.95
CA PRO A 20 -24.84 -7.81 5.24
C PRO A 20 -25.28 -6.36 5.50
N THR A 21 -25.41 -5.98 6.77
CA THR A 21 -25.80 -4.62 7.18
C THR A 21 -24.76 -3.56 6.83
N GLY A 22 -23.55 -3.98 6.45
CA GLY A 22 -22.47 -3.12 5.96
C GLY A 22 -21.48 -3.91 5.10
N SER A 23 -20.77 -3.19 4.22
CA SER A 23 -19.74 -3.77 3.35
C SER A 23 -18.60 -2.77 3.15
N VAL A 24 -17.42 -3.28 2.85
CA VAL A 24 -16.27 -2.47 2.43
C VAL A 24 -16.35 -2.28 0.92
N ILE A 25 -16.46 -1.03 0.49
CA ILE A 25 -16.60 -0.64 -0.92
C ILE A 25 -15.27 -0.28 -1.60
N GLY A 26 -14.21 -0.12 -0.81
CA GLY A 26 -12.87 0.22 -1.30
C GLY A 26 -11.86 0.40 -0.17
N LEU A 27 -10.59 0.50 -0.54
CA LEU A 27 -9.48 0.80 0.35
C LEU A 27 -8.74 2.05 -0.12
N ILE A 28 -8.40 2.94 0.80
CA ILE A 28 -7.46 4.03 0.57
C ILE A 28 -6.18 3.67 1.32
N LEU A 29 -5.10 3.46 0.58
CA LEU A 29 -3.79 3.10 1.10
C LEU A 29 -2.86 4.30 0.92
N ILE A 30 -2.15 4.70 1.97
CA ILE A 30 -1.26 5.88 1.96
C ILE A 30 0.13 5.42 2.35
N ALA A 31 1.12 5.66 1.48
CA ALA A 31 2.54 5.34 1.72
C ALA A 31 2.76 3.94 2.35
N SER A 32 1.94 2.97 1.95
CA SER A 32 1.89 1.65 2.60
C SER A 32 2.36 0.54 1.67
N ASP A 33 2.61 -0.63 2.25
CA ASP A 33 2.85 -1.85 1.50
C ASP A 33 1.55 -2.61 1.17
N PHE A 34 1.63 -3.55 0.22
CA PHE A 34 0.55 -4.48 -0.10
C PHE A 34 0.74 -5.82 0.61
N THR A 35 -0.12 -6.09 1.59
CA THR A 35 -0.12 -7.31 2.39
C THR A 35 -0.30 -8.58 1.55
N LEU A 36 0.55 -9.60 1.71
CA LEU A 36 0.42 -10.89 1.02
C LEU A 36 -0.21 -11.94 1.95
N THR A 37 -1.25 -12.64 1.48
CA THR A 37 -1.94 -13.68 2.26
C THR A 37 -0.97 -14.75 2.74
N GLY A 38 -1.02 -15.06 4.03
CA GLY A 38 -0.21 -16.13 4.62
C GLY A 38 1.23 -15.74 5.01
N LEU A 39 1.63 -14.48 4.84
CA LEU A 39 2.97 -13.99 5.15
C LEU A 39 2.96 -12.96 6.28
N ALA A 40 3.97 -12.99 7.16
CA ALA A 40 4.30 -11.92 8.08
C ALA A 40 4.92 -10.72 7.33
N PHE A 41 4.99 -9.55 7.97
CA PHE A 41 5.41 -8.30 7.30
C PHE A 41 6.86 -8.38 6.83
N MET A 42 7.70 -9.03 7.61
CA MET A 42 9.13 -9.19 7.33
C MET A 42 9.47 -10.38 6.42
N ASP A 43 8.51 -11.25 6.09
CA ASP A 43 8.78 -12.41 5.24
C ASP A 43 9.29 -12.04 3.85
N PRO A 44 8.71 -11.04 3.13
CA PRO A 44 9.23 -10.61 1.83
C PRO A 44 10.65 -10.03 1.90
N PHE A 45 11.07 -9.58 3.08
CA PHE A 45 12.41 -9.07 3.36
C PHE A 45 13.34 -10.15 3.91
N PHE A 46 12.94 -11.43 3.87
CA PHE A 46 13.69 -12.56 4.42
C PHE A 46 14.06 -12.37 5.91
N GLY A 47 13.22 -11.67 6.67
CA GLY A 47 13.48 -11.36 8.07
C GLY A 47 14.54 -10.28 8.31
N HIS A 48 15.07 -9.64 7.27
CA HIS A 48 16.09 -8.60 7.40
C HIS A 48 15.46 -7.20 7.38
N PRO A 49 15.51 -6.45 8.50
CA PRO A 49 15.00 -5.08 8.50
C PRO A 49 15.84 -4.18 7.58
N PRO A 50 15.22 -3.19 6.92
CA PRO A 50 15.96 -2.12 6.27
C PRO A 50 16.78 -1.31 7.29
N PRO A 51 17.85 -0.61 6.85
CA PRO A 51 18.88 -0.06 7.74
C PRO A 51 18.40 1.08 8.65
N PHE A 52 17.18 1.58 8.46
CA PHE A 52 16.62 2.66 9.28
C PHE A 52 16.07 2.20 10.64
N TRP A 53 15.95 0.89 10.87
CA TRP A 53 15.63 0.32 12.18
C TRP A 53 16.30 -1.03 12.42
N ARG A 54 16.32 -1.47 13.67
CA ARG A 54 16.90 -2.76 14.09
C ARG A 54 15.98 -3.54 15.01
N VAL A 55 16.17 -4.85 15.00
CA VAL A 55 15.50 -5.78 15.93
C VAL A 55 16.12 -5.62 17.32
N ASN A 56 15.32 -5.24 18.30
CA ASN A 56 15.71 -5.27 19.71
C ASN A 56 15.02 -6.43 20.43
N SER A 57 15.67 -7.61 20.42
CA SER A 57 15.12 -8.83 21.03
C SER A 57 15.01 -8.75 22.55
N THR A 58 15.77 -7.86 23.21
CA THR A 58 15.71 -7.66 24.65
C THR A 58 14.40 -6.97 25.06
N THR A 59 13.97 -5.96 24.29
CA THR A 59 12.74 -5.22 24.58
C THR A 59 11.52 -5.79 23.88
N GLY A 60 11.71 -6.54 22.78
CA GLY A 60 10.61 -7.05 21.96
C GLY A 60 10.06 -6.04 20.95
N TYR A 61 10.76 -4.92 20.73
CA TYR A 61 10.33 -3.83 19.85
C TYR A 61 11.31 -3.55 18.71
N ALA A 62 10.79 -2.99 17.62
CA ALA A 62 11.60 -2.38 16.58
C ALA A 62 12.18 -1.06 17.11
N GLU A 63 13.49 -0.89 16.98
CA GLU A 63 14.21 0.30 17.41
C GLU A 63 14.65 1.10 16.19
N LEU A 64 14.18 2.34 16.08
CA LEU A 64 14.56 3.23 14.99
C LEU A 64 16.03 3.64 15.16
N VAL A 65 16.81 3.47 14.09
CA VAL A 65 18.23 3.86 14.00
C VAL A 65 18.34 5.25 13.37
N THR A 66 17.52 5.52 12.35
CA THR A 66 17.44 6.83 11.71
C THR A 66 16.46 7.73 12.49
N PRO A 67 16.75 9.04 12.64
CA PRO A 67 15.85 9.96 13.32
C PRO A 67 14.43 9.91 12.72
N PRO A 68 13.36 9.77 13.55
CA PRO A 68 12.01 9.58 13.03
C PRO A 68 11.52 10.75 12.17
N ARG A 69 11.98 11.97 12.48
CA ARG A 69 11.71 13.16 11.65
C ARG A 69 12.15 12.97 10.21
N GLU A 70 13.32 12.39 9.97
CA GLU A 70 13.85 12.20 8.61
C GLU A 70 13.06 11.14 7.83
N LEU A 71 12.50 10.15 8.52
CA LEU A 71 11.73 9.07 7.90
C LEU A 71 10.29 9.50 7.62
N PHE A 72 9.66 10.17 8.57
CA PHE A 72 8.20 10.35 8.57
C PHE A 72 7.75 11.79 8.31
N TYR A 73 8.53 12.79 8.73
CA TYR A 73 8.08 14.17 8.90
C TYR A 73 9.07 15.20 8.32
N LEU A 74 9.79 14.84 7.26
CA LEU A 74 10.86 15.66 6.69
C LEU A 74 10.36 17.01 6.17
N ASP A 75 9.13 17.03 5.68
CA ASP A 75 8.44 18.15 5.03
C ASP A 75 7.62 19.01 5.99
N LEU A 76 7.69 18.75 7.30
CA LEU A 76 7.05 19.58 8.33
C LEU A 76 8.00 20.65 8.89
N PRO A 77 7.47 21.81 9.35
CA PRO A 77 8.20 22.75 10.18
C PRO A 77 8.84 22.03 11.39
N ALA A 78 10.02 22.48 11.83
CA ALA A 78 10.80 21.77 12.85
C ALA A 78 10.03 21.52 14.16
N GLU A 79 9.36 22.54 14.68
CA GLU A 79 8.56 22.45 15.91
C GLU A 79 7.40 21.45 15.77
N GLU A 80 6.70 21.48 14.64
CA GLU A 80 5.60 20.56 14.37
C GLU A 80 6.11 19.13 14.19
N ALA A 81 7.22 18.94 13.48
CA ALA A 81 7.86 17.64 13.34
C ALA A 81 8.28 17.06 14.71
N GLU A 82 8.89 17.87 15.57
CA GLU A 82 9.28 17.46 16.93
C GLU A 82 8.07 17.06 17.77
N TYR A 83 6.97 17.81 17.66
CA TYR A 83 5.71 17.44 18.27
C TYR A 83 5.24 16.06 17.79
N TRP A 84 5.15 15.81 16.48
CA TRP A 84 4.70 14.51 15.95
C TRP A 84 5.67 13.37 16.27
N VAL A 85 6.98 13.62 16.28
CA VAL A 85 7.98 12.64 16.75
C VAL A 85 7.72 12.28 18.22
N SER A 86 7.35 13.23 19.08
CA SER A 86 7.05 12.95 20.49
C SER A 86 5.82 12.07 20.69
N GLN A 87 4.94 11.97 19.69
CA GLN A 87 3.73 11.13 19.74
C GLN A 87 3.99 9.68 19.28
N LEU A 88 5.18 9.38 18.76
CA LEU A 88 5.52 8.03 18.31
C LEU A 88 5.65 7.08 19.50
N THR A 89 5.12 5.87 19.32
CA THR A 89 5.27 4.76 20.26
C THR A 89 6.03 3.59 19.62
N THR A 90 6.48 2.63 20.44
CA THR A 90 7.29 1.51 19.96
C THR A 90 6.47 0.49 19.18
N GLN A 91 7.00 0.01 18.06
CA GLN A 91 6.36 -1.02 17.24
C GLN A 91 6.78 -2.42 17.68
N SER A 92 5.83 -3.29 18.03
CA SER A 92 6.12 -4.66 18.48
C SER A 92 6.75 -5.51 17.36
N LEU A 93 7.81 -6.25 17.67
CA LEU A 93 8.43 -7.20 16.73
C LEU A 93 7.46 -8.31 16.32
N LYS A 94 6.57 -8.76 17.21
CA LYS A 94 5.59 -9.81 16.87
C LYS A 94 4.69 -9.40 15.72
N ALA A 95 4.24 -8.15 15.70
CA ALA A 95 3.42 -7.62 14.61
C ALA A 95 4.15 -7.53 13.26
N LEU A 96 5.49 -7.57 13.27
CA LEU A 96 6.33 -7.51 12.08
C LEU A 96 6.78 -8.90 11.60
N PHE A 97 7.09 -9.81 12.53
CA PHE A 97 7.73 -11.11 12.25
C PHE A 97 6.81 -12.32 12.42
N GLU A 98 5.61 -12.17 13.01
CA GLU A 98 4.67 -13.27 13.27
C GLU A 98 3.28 -12.97 12.67
N GLY A 99 2.35 -13.93 12.80
CA GLY A 99 0.93 -13.75 12.45
C GLY A 99 0.60 -13.83 10.95
N GLY A 100 1.50 -14.39 10.15
CA GLY A 100 1.29 -14.57 8.71
C GLY A 100 0.05 -15.43 8.40
N GLU A 101 -0.24 -16.43 9.21
CA GLU A 101 -1.43 -17.29 9.13
C GLU A 101 -2.76 -16.55 9.24
N HIS A 102 -2.75 -15.37 9.88
CA HIS A 102 -3.91 -14.50 10.02
C HIS A 102 -3.98 -13.42 8.93
N THR A 103 -2.97 -13.36 8.07
CA THR A 103 -2.80 -12.30 7.09
C THR A 103 -3.58 -12.61 5.81
N TYR A 104 -4.31 -11.60 5.31
CA TYR A 104 -5.17 -11.71 4.14
C TYR A 104 -5.02 -10.50 3.20
N ALA A 105 -4.87 -10.78 1.90
CA ALA A 105 -4.71 -9.79 0.83
C ALA A 105 -6.05 -9.18 0.40
N GLY A 106 -6.77 -8.55 1.33
CA GLY A 106 -8.10 -7.98 1.05
C GLY A 106 -8.13 -6.90 -0.04
N TRP A 107 -6.98 -6.28 -0.35
CA TRP A 107 -6.81 -5.37 -1.47
C TRP A 107 -7.09 -5.99 -2.85
N GLN A 108 -7.17 -7.32 -2.95
CA GLN A 108 -7.60 -8.00 -4.19
C GLN A 108 -9.12 -8.02 -4.35
N ASP A 109 -9.88 -7.91 -3.26
CA ASP A 109 -11.34 -8.09 -3.29
C ASP A 109 -12.08 -6.80 -3.65
N VAL A 110 -11.50 -5.65 -3.30
CA VAL A 110 -12.11 -4.32 -3.43
C VAL A 110 -11.23 -3.38 -4.25
N PRO A 111 -11.80 -2.32 -4.85
CA PRO A 111 -10.97 -1.31 -5.52
C PRO A 111 -10.10 -0.58 -4.50
N VAL A 112 -8.89 -0.23 -4.92
CA VAL A 112 -7.89 0.43 -4.09
C VAL A 112 -7.53 1.77 -4.71
N TRP A 113 -7.46 2.81 -3.89
CA TRP A 113 -6.78 4.06 -4.20
C TRP A 113 -5.50 4.13 -3.38
N TYR A 114 -4.37 4.20 -4.07
CA TYR A 114 -3.05 4.34 -3.47
C TYR A 114 -2.58 5.78 -3.56
N ILE A 115 -2.29 6.40 -2.42
CA ILE A 115 -1.66 7.72 -2.30
C ILE A 115 -0.17 7.49 -2.03
N GLY A 116 0.63 7.68 -3.06
CA GLY A 116 2.08 7.62 -2.99
C GLY A 116 2.71 8.95 -2.60
N THR A 117 3.85 8.86 -1.94
CA THR A 117 4.57 9.98 -1.32
C THR A 117 5.97 10.06 -1.95
N VAL A 118 6.24 11.11 -2.73
CA VAL A 118 7.41 11.13 -3.61
C VAL A 118 8.73 11.36 -2.85
N GLU A 119 8.69 12.05 -1.71
CA GLU A 119 9.86 12.38 -0.90
C GLU A 119 10.04 11.45 0.31
N ASP A 120 9.29 10.36 0.34
CA ASP A 120 9.31 9.37 1.41
C ASP A 120 10.65 8.66 1.53
N ARG A 121 11.24 8.72 2.73
CA ARG A 121 12.50 8.05 3.07
C ARG A 121 12.30 6.75 3.85
N GLY A 122 11.12 6.53 4.44
CA GLY A 122 10.76 5.29 5.13
C GLY A 122 10.32 4.19 4.15
N LEU A 123 9.56 4.57 3.13
CA LEU A 123 9.17 3.71 2.01
C LEU A 123 9.46 4.43 0.69
N PRO A 124 10.67 4.29 0.11
CA PRO A 124 11.06 5.03 -1.09
C PRO A 124 10.06 4.90 -2.22
N VAL A 125 9.76 6.02 -2.91
CA VAL A 125 8.75 6.08 -4.00
C VAL A 125 8.95 5.00 -5.09
N LEU A 126 10.19 4.60 -5.33
CA LEU A 126 10.50 3.51 -6.26
C LEU A 126 9.87 2.18 -5.80
N ALA A 127 9.99 1.85 -4.52
CA ALA A 127 9.38 0.67 -3.91
C ALA A 127 7.85 0.77 -3.96
N GLN A 128 7.28 1.95 -3.66
CA GLN A 128 5.83 2.17 -3.76
C GLN A 128 5.31 1.89 -5.18
N ARG A 129 5.96 2.47 -6.21
CA ARG A 129 5.60 2.24 -7.63
C ARG A 129 5.75 0.78 -8.06
N MET A 130 6.80 0.10 -7.59
CA MET A 130 6.98 -1.34 -7.81
C MET A 130 5.84 -2.16 -7.20
N GLN A 131 5.46 -1.86 -5.97
CA GLN A 131 4.37 -2.57 -5.29
C GLN A 131 3.01 -2.34 -5.97
N VAL A 132 2.74 -1.12 -6.45
CA VAL A 132 1.54 -0.85 -7.27
C VAL A 132 1.56 -1.69 -8.56
N GLY A 133 2.73 -1.82 -9.21
CA GLY A 133 2.89 -2.70 -10.38
C GLY A 133 2.62 -4.17 -10.07
N MET A 134 3.15 -4.67 -8.95
CA MET A 134 2.92 -6.02 -8.45
C MET A 134 1.44 -6.26 -8.13
N ALA A 135 0.81 -5.38 -7.37
CA ALA A 135 -0.59 -5.50 -6.99
C ALA A 135 -1.51 -5.56 -8.22
N ARG A 136 -1.27 -4.70 -9.22
CA ARG A 136 -2.02 -4.73 -10.48
C ARG A 136 -1.87 -6.04 -11.25
N GLU A 137 -0.65 -6.57 -11.34
CA GLU A 137 -0.41 -7.86 -12.01
C GLU A 137 -1.09 -9.02 -11.29
N MET A 138 -1.16 -8.94 -9.97
CA MET A 138 -1.83 -9.93 -9.13
C MET A 138 -3.37 -9.81 -9.14
N GLY A 139 -3.94 -8.97 -10.02
CA GLY A 139 -5.39 -8.79 -10.17
C GLY A 139 -5.98 -7.65 -9.33
N GLY A 140 -5.17 -6.91 -8.59
CA GLY A 140 -5.62 -5.77 -7.80
C GLY A 140 -6.09 -4.61 -8.68
N ARG A 141 -7.26 -4.04 -8.35
CA ARG A 141 -7.82 -2.86 -9.02
C ARG A 141 -7.31 -1.59 -8.34
N VAL A 142 -6.08 -1.19 -8.68
CA VAL A 142 -5.37 -0.09 -8.01
C VAL A 142 -5.33 1.17 -8.86
N GLU A 143 -5.99 2.23 -8.39
CA GLU A 143 -5.78 3.60 -8.83
C GLU A 143 -4.63 4.24 -8.05
N HIS A 144 -3.74 4.97 -8.72
CA HIS A 144 -2.52 5.52 -8.09
C HIS A 144 -2.47 7.05 -8.26
N ARG A 145 -2.25 7.75 -7.14
CA ARG A 145 -2.01 9.19 -7.03
C ARG A 145 -0.71 9.43 -6.30
N GLU A 146 0.04 10.46 -6.65
CA GLU A 146 1.29 10.83 -5.98
C GLU A 146 1.24 12.28 -5.49
N LEU A 147 1.70 12.51 -4.25
CA LEU A 147 1.92 13.84 -3.65
C LEU A 147 3.42 14.08 -3.43
N GLN A 148 3.86 15.34 -3.58
CA GLN A 148 5.24 15.74 -3.26
C GLN A 148 5.39 15.96 -1.74
N THR A 149 5.36 14.87 -0.99
CA THR A 149 5.43 14.86 0.48
C THR A 149 6.36 13.76 0.98
N SER A 150 6.75 13.87 2.24
CA SER A 150 7.27 12.77 3.06
C SER A 150 6.18 11.70 3.33
N HIS A 151 6.43 10.77 4.24
CA HIS A 151 5.58 9.63 4.58
C HIS A 151 4.15 9.98 5.03
N SER A 152 3.93 11.15 5.66
CA SER A 152 2.66 11.54 6.28
C SER A 152 1.98 12.72 5.58
N PRO A 153 1.40 12.53 4.37
CA PRO A 153 0.86 13.63 3.56
C PRO A 153 -0.33 14.33 4.20
N PHE A 154 -1.04 13.66 5.11
CA PHE A 154 -2.17 14.23 5.85
C PHE A 154 -1.75 15.28 6.90
N LEU A 155 -0.45 15.40 7.20
CA LEU A 155 0.09 16.45 8.05
C LEU A 155 0.57 17.64 7.22
N SER A 156 1.39 17.38 6.19
CA SER A 156 2.03 18.44 5.39
C SER A 156 1.13 19.02 4.30
N GLN A 157 0.24 18.21 3.72
CA GLN A 157 -0.69 18.61 2.66
C GLN A 157 -2.10 18.04 2.90
N PRO A 158 -2.78 18.42 4.00
CA PRO A 158 -4.07 17.86 4.38
C PRO A 158 -5.16 18.10 3.31
N GLU A 159 -5.21 19.27 2.67
CA GLU A 159 -6.22 19.58 1.66
C GLU A 159 -6.09 18.70 0.42
N ALA A 160 -4.85 18.50 -0.06
CA ALA A 160 -4.57 17.64 -1.21
C ALA A 160 -4.88 16.17 -0.88
N THR A 161 -4.53 15.73 0.34
CA THR A 161 -4.85 14.37 0.81
C THR A 161 -6.35 14.14 0.87
N VAL A 162 -7.10 15.05 1.51
CA VAL A 162 -8.57 14.98 1.61
C VAL A 162 -9.22 14.99 0.22
N LYS A 163 -8.71 15.81 -0.70
CA LYS A 163 -9.22 15.82 -2.07
C LYS A 163 -9.12 14.46 -2.75
N ILE A 164 -7.96 13.79 -2.67
CA ILE A 164 -7.80 12.43 -3.22
C ILE A 164 -8.77 11.46 -2.54
N MET A 165 -8.95 11.57 -1.23
CA MET A 165 -9.87 10.71 -0.49
C MET A 165 -11.33 10.88 -0.95
N LEU A 166 -11.77 12.11 -1.20
CA LEU A 166 -13.11 12.38 -1.70
C LEU A 166 -13.32 11.82 -3.11
N GLU A 167 -12.34 11.98 -4.02
CA GLU A 167 -12.37 11.37 -5.35
C GLU A 167 -12.45 9.82 -5.27
N ALA A 168 -11.70 9.22 -4.34
CA ALA A 168 -11.74 7.79 -4.10
C ALA A 168 -13.12 7.33 -3.61
N ILE A 169 -13.71 8.04 -2.65
CA ILE A 169 -15.03 7.73 -2.09
C ILE A 169 -16.10 7.82 -3.19
N GLU A 170 -16.09 8.88 -3.99
CA GLU A 170 -17.00 9.04 -5.14
C GLU A 170 -16.87 7.84 -6.09
N ALA A 171 -15.65 7.50 -6.51
CA ALA A 171 -15.39 6.36 -7.38
C ALA A 171 -15.86 5.01 -6.80
N PHE A 172 -15.68 4.79 -5.50
CA PHE A 172 -16.16 3.57 -4.84
C PHE A 172 -17.69 3.50 -4.80
N THR A 173 -18.36 4.62 -4.54
CA THR A 173 -19.82 4.68 -4.51
C THR A 173 -20.44 4.54 -5.89
N GLU A 174 -19.84 5.13 -6.93
CA GLU A 174 -20.29 4.98 -8.32
C GLU A 174 -20.14 3.54 -8.81
N GLN A 175 -19.00 2.90 -8.52
CA GLN A 175 -18.79 1.48 -8.85
C GLN A 175 -19.77 0.58 -8.12
N ALA A 176 -20.05 0.85 -6.84
CA ALA A 176 -21.08 0.13 -6.10
C ALA A 176 -22.49 0.36 -6.69
N ALA A 177 -22.73 1.51 -7.32
CA ALA A 177 -23.98 1.86 -7.98
C ALA A 177 -24.07 1.43 -9.47
N GLY A 178 -23.00 0.86 -10.05
CA GLY A 178 -22.95 0.46 -11.47
C GLY A 178 -22.82 1.63 -12.48
N SER A 179 -22.35 2.79 -12.03
CA SER A 179 -22.13 4.00 -12.86
C SER A 179 -20.70 4.04 -13.42
N THR A 180 -20.52 4.49 -14.67
CA THR A 180 -19.19 4.70 -15.27
C THR A 180 -18.96 6.19 -15.52
N SER A 181 -17.99 6.81 -14.84
CA SER A 181 -17.55 8.18 -15.13
C SER A 181 -16.03 8.29 -15.23
N ALA A 182 -15.59 9.23 -16.06
CA ALA A 182 -14.20 9.49 -16.39
C ALA A 182 -13.57 10.49 -15.42
N MET A 183 -12.43 10.12 -14.85
CA MET A 183 -11.68 10.96 -13.93
C MET A 183 -11.14 12.25 -14.59
N VAL A 184 -11.34 13.38 -13.91
CA VAL A 184 -10.73 14.68 -14.23
C VAL A 184 -9.58 14.94 -13.27
N GLY A 185 -8.36 15.10 -13.80
CA GLY A 185 -7.21 15.57 -13.02
C GLY A 185 -7.13 17.10 -13.01
N ARG A 186 -7.01 17.73 -11.84
CA ARG A 186 -6.68 19.16 -11.71
C ARG A 186 -5.86 19.41 -10.43
N GLY A 187 -4.73 20.12 -10.53
CA GLY A 187 -3.88 20.54 -9.38
C GLY A 187 -2.71 19.60 -9.06
N ASP A 188 -1.96 19.92 -7.99
CA ASP A 188 -0.65 19.37 -7.55
C ASP A 188 -0.59 17.85 -7.28
N ILE A 189 -1.66 17.12 -7.61
CA ILE A 189 -1.79 15.68 -7.47
C ILE A 189 -1.35 15.03 -8.78
N ALA A 190 -0.25 14.29 -8.75
CA ALA A 190 0.24 13.57 -9.92
C ALA A 190 -0.52 12.25 -10.11
N VAL A 191 -0.83 11.89 -11.36
CA VAL A 191 -1.33 10.56 -11.73
C VAL A 191 -0.21 9.82 -12.47
N PRO A 192 0.48 8.85 -11.84
CA PRO A 192 1.61 8.15 -12.46
C PRO A 192 1.18 7.39 -13.72
N ARG A 193 1.51 7.94 -14.90
CA ARG A 193 1.20 7.35 -16.21
C ARG A 193 2.39 7.46 -17.16
N THR A 194 2.61 6.41 -17.95
CA THR A 194 3.55 6.46 -19.08
C THR A 194 2.88 7.19 -20.25
N MET A 195 3.49 8.25 -20.75
CA MET A 195 3.03 8.96 -21.95
C MET A 195 3.92 8.59 -23.13
N LEU A 196 3.32 8.16 -24.24
CA LEU A 196 4.04 7.69 -25.44
C LEU A 196 5.11 8.67 -25.92
N TRP A 197 4.80 9.97 -25.86
CA TRP A 197 5.66 11.05 -26.37
C TRP A 197 6.57 11.69 -25.33
N GLN A 198 6.64 11.16 -24.10
CA GLN A 198 7.53 11.67 -23.04
C GLN A 198 8.39 10.53 -22.48
N PRO A 199 9.52 10.19 -23.11
CA PRO A 199 10.35 9.03 -22.75
C PRO A 199 10.76 9.01 -21.27
N LEU A 200 10.97 10.17 -20.66
CA LEU A 200 11.32 10.27 -19.24
C LEU A 200 10.24 9.68 -18.31
N THR A 201 8.96 9.74 -18.71
CA THR A 201 7.85 9.12 -17.95
C THR A 201 7.92 7.59 -17.96
N TRP A 202 8.52 6.99 -19.00
CA TRP A 202 8.74 5.55 -19.09
C TRP A 202 9.77 5.11 -18.07
N PHE A 203 10.86 5.86 -17.92
CA PHE A 203 11.86 5.58 -16.90
C PHE A 203 11.34 5.86 -15.48
N ARG A 204 10.69 7.01 -15.28
CA ARG A 204 10.21 7.45 -13.95
C ARG A 204 9.07 6.59 -13.41
N PHE A 205 8.12 6.21 -14.26
CA PHE A 205 6.91 5.50 -13.84
C PHE A 205 6.82 4.09 -14.44
N GLY A 206 7.14 3.95 -15.73
CA GLY A 206 6.99 2.68 -16.46
C GLY A 206 7.90 1.56 -15.95
N LEU A 207 9.19 1.82 -15.79
CA LEU A 207 10.19 0.82 -15.41
C LEU A 207 9.95 0.24 -14.01
N PRO A 208 9.70 1.06 -12.96
CA PRO A 208 9.32 0.54 -11.65
C PRO A 208 8.05 -0.32 -11.68
N MET A 209 7.01 0.14 -12.39
CA MET A 209 5.77 -0.61 -12.52
C MET A 209 5.97 -1.93 -13.27
N ALA A 210 6.77 -1.93 -14.34
CA ALA A 210 7.09 -3.13 -15.11
C ALA A 210 7.84 -4.16 -14.27
N PHE A 211 8.82 -3.72 -13.47
CA PHE A 211 9.53 -4.60 -12.54
C PHE A 211 8.58 -5.16 -11.47
N GLY A 212 7.69 -4.33 -10.94
CA GLY A 212 6.59 -4.76 -10.08
C GLY A 212 5.75 -5.88 -10.70
N ARG A 213 5.37 -5.76 -11.98
CA ARG A 213 4.64 -6.81 -12.69
C ARG A 213 5.42 -8.13 -12.78
N VAL A 214 6.73 -8.07 -13.00
CA VAL A 214 7.58 -9.28 -12.98
C VAL A 214 7.50 -9.98 -11.63
N ILE A 215 7.59 -9.21 -10.52
CA ILE A 215 7.42 -9.74 -9.16
C ILE A 215 6.04 -10.39 -9.00
N GLY A 216 4.97 -9.68 -9.38
CA GLY A 216 3.60 -10.19 -9.30
C GLY A 216 3.40 -11.51 -10.05
N ARG A 217 3.94 -11.63 -11.27
CA ARG A 217 3.94 -12.89 -12.03
C ARG A 217 4.67 -14.01 -11.32
N GLY A 218 5.84 -13.72 -10.73
CA GLY A 218 6.61 -14.70 -9.96
C GLY A 218 5.80 -15.28 -8.80
N ILE A 219 5.11 -14.42 -8.04
CA ILE A 219 4.23 -14.82 -6.93
C ILE A 219 3.09 -15.71 -7.44
N LEU A 220 2.42 -15.34 -8.54
CA LEU A 220 1.34 -16.13 -9.11
C LEU A 220 1.81 -17.52 -9.59
N LEU A 221 2.95 -17.58 -10.28
CA LEU A 221 3.53 -18.83 -10.78
C LEU A 221 3.93 -19.76 -9.63
N PHE A 222 4.57 -19.22 -8.59
CA PHE A 222 4.91 -19.98 -7.39
C PHE A 222 3.66 -20.52 -6.70
N GLY A 223 2.63 -19.69 -6.53
CA GLY A 223 1.35 -20.08 -5.95
C GLY A 223 0.65 -21.18 -6.75
N TRP A 224 0.66 -21.10 -8.09
CA TRP A 224 0.13 -22.13 -8.96
C TRP A 224 0.89 -23.45 -8.83
N GLY A 225 2.23 -23.42 -8.90
CA GLY A 225 3.07 -24.61 -8.75
C GLY A 225 2.87 -25.31 -7.40
N ARG A 226 2.76 -24.55 -6.31
CA ARG A 226 2.49 -25.10 -4.98
C ARG A 226 1.09 -25.73 -4.87
N ARG A 227 0.07 -25.15 -5.50
CA ARG A 227 -1.28 -25.74 -5.56
C ARG A 227 -1.27 -27.04 -6.35
N LEU A 228 -0.62 -27.07 -7.50
CA LEU A 228 -0.49 -28.25 -8.34
C LEU A 228 0.20 -29.39 -7.58
N TRP A 229 1.36 -29.12 -6.97
CA TRP A 229 2.08 -30.10 -6.15
C TRP A 229 1.19 -30.71 -5.06
N ARG A 230 0.47 -29.87 -4.31
CA ARG A 230 -0.46 -30.33 -3.26
C ARG A 230 -1.60 -31.19 -3.81
N SER A 231 -2.15 -30.86 -4.97
CA SER A 231 -3.22 -31.65 -5.58
C SER A 231 -2.76 -33.00 -6.15
N THR A 232 -1.47 -33.12 -6.49
CA THR A 232 -0.91 -34.32 -7.12
C THR A 232 -0.26 -35.26 -6.10
N PHE A 233 0.31 -34.73 -5.02
CA PHE A 233 1.13 -35.49 -4.08
C PHE A 233 0.74 -35.33 -2.60
N GLY A 234 -0.30 -34.54 -2.28
CA GLY A 234 -0.80 -34.34 -0.92
C GLY A 234 -2.18 -34.96 -0.74
#